data_AF-A0A2M7WX88-F1
#
_entry.id   AF-A0A2M7WX88-F1
#
_cell.length_a   1.000
_cell.length_b   1.000
_cell.length_c   1.000
_cell.angle_alpha   90.00
_cell.angle_beta   90.00
_cell.angle_gamma   90.00
#
_symmetry.space_group_name_H-M   'P 1'
#
loop_
_entity.id
_entity.type
_entity.pdbx_description
1 polymer ?
#
loop_
_entity_poly.entity_id
_entity_poly.type
_entity_poly.pdbx_seq_one_letter_code
_entity_poly.pdbx_strand_id
1 'polypeptide(L)'
;DNNALSGHLAIHFAASQGGTLTGPVAASAGVLALTGAIGSVRQWEHSTNAGERWQVEDSQTDTWTFDKLTRTTQFRAEVQNGPCAPAYSSTWTVAPN
;
A
#
# COMPACT_ATOMS: atom_id res chain seq x y z
N ASP A 1 7.21 36.18 27.44
CA ASP A 1 7.23 35.70 26.04
C ASP A 1 7.17 34.18 25.99
N ASN A 2 6.62 33.65 24.88
CA ASN A 2 6.19 32.27 24.60
C ASN A 2 4.68 32.05 24.90
N ASN A 3 3.80 32.83 24.27
CA ASN A 3 3.25 32.65 22.91
C ASN A 3 2.18 31.54 22.80
N ALA A 4 0.94 32.01 22.79
CA ALA A 4 -0.26 31.46 22.16
C ALA A 4 -0.74 30.03 22.51
N LEU A 5 -1.60 29.99 23.53
CA LEU A 5 -2.77 29.13 23.56
C LEU A 5 -3.68 29.48 22.35
N SER A 6 -3.44 28.86 21.18
CA SER A 6 -4.38 28.94 20.05
C SER A 6 -5.08 27.61 19.90
N GLY A 7 -6.41 27.66 20.03
CA GLY A 7 -7.28 26.50 20.12
C GLY A 7 -7.13 25.55 18.95
N HIS A 8 -6.99 24.27 19.27
CA HIS A 8 -7.25 23.21 18.31
C HIS A 8 -7.83 22.05 19.10
N LEU A 9 -9.16 21.92 19.07
CA LEU A 9 -9.74 20.58 19.14
C LEU A 9 -9.38 19.92 17.81
N ALA A 10 -8.10 19.53 17.67
CA ALA A 10 -7.68 18.66 16.61
C ALA A 10 -8.37 17.33 16.90
N ILE A 11 -9.34 16.98 16.06
CA ILE A 11 -9.68 15.58 15.83
C ILE A 11 -8.37 14.90 15.40
N HIS A 12 -7.62 14.37 16.38
CA HIS A 12 -6.31 13.73 16.18
C HIS A 12 -6.57 12.35 15.57
N PHE A 13 -6.89 12.32 14.28
CA PHE A 13 -6.80 11.08 13.53
C PHE A 13 -5.31 10.75 13.36
N ALA A 14 -4.94 9.50 13.63
CA ALA A 14 -3.60 9.03 13.29
C ALA A 14 -3.39 9.18 11.77
N ALA A 15 -2.20 9.61 11.34
CA ALA A 15 -1.89 9.68 9.91
C ALA A 15 -1.99 8.29 9.25
N SER A 16 -2.34 8.25 7.97
CA SER A 16 -2.33 7.00 7.20
C SER A 16 -0.92 6.41 7.16
N GLN A 17 -0.80 5.11 7.39
CA GLN A 17 0.47 4.38 7.26
C GLN A 17 0.30 3.25 6.27
N GLY A 18 1.10 3.28 5.20
CA GLY A 18 1.00 2.33 4.10
C GLY A 18 1.44 0.90 4.43
N GLY A 19 2.19 0.69 5.52
CA GLY A 19 2.63 -0.63 5.96
C GLY A 19 3.70 -1.29 5.08
N THR A 20 3.95 -2.58 5.36
CA THR A 20 4.96 -3.41 4.68
C THR A 20 4.30 -4.59 3.98
N LEU A 21 4.69 -4.81 2.73
CA LEU A 21 4.29 -5.98 1.96
C LEU A 21 5.22 -7.16 2.21
N THR A 22 4.64 -8.35 2.24
CA THR A 22 5.35 -9.62 2.35
C THR A 22 4.75 -10.63 1.37
N GLY A 23 5.57 -11.54 0.85
CA GLY A 23 5.12 -12.55 -0.10
C GLY A 23 6.28 -13.31 -0.74
N PRO A 24 6.04 -14.09 -1.80
CA PRO A 24 7.10 -14.73 -2.58
C PRO A 24 7.88 -13.69 -3.41
N VAL A 25 9.18 -13.92 -3.63
CA VAL A 25 10.03 -13.09 -4.51
C VAL A 25 10.15 -13.65 -5.94
N ALA A 26 9.85 -14.94 -6.12
CA ALA A 26 9.84 -15.61 -7.41
C ALA A 26 8.66 -16.59 -7.48
N ALA A 27 7.63 -16.28 -8.26
CA ALA A 27 6.43 -17.10 -8.45
C ALA A 27 5.59 -16.63 -9.64
N SER A 28 4.99 -17.56 -10.38
CA SER A 28 3.96 -17.25 -11.40
C SER A 28 2.58 -16.96 -10.78
N ALA A 29 2.34 -17.38 -9.55
CA ALA A 29 1.12 -17.11 -8.79
C ALA A 29 1.41 -17.14 -7.28
N GLY A 30 0.68 -16.37 -6.50
CA GLY A 30 0.90 -16.28 -5.06
C GLY A 30 0.03 -15.24 -4.38
N VAL A 31 0.28 -15.05 -3.10
CA VAL A 31 -0.43 -14.09 -2.26
C VAL A 31 0.57 -13.11 -1.66
N LEU A 32 0.25 -11.82 -1.73
CA LEU A 32 0.91 -10.76 -0.98
C LEU A 32 0.06 -10.43 0.24
N ALA A 33 0.73 -10.16 1.36
CA ALA A 33 0.11 -9.73 2.60
C ALA A 33 0.67 -8.38 3.03
N LEU A 34 -0.23 -7.46 3.35
CA LEU A 34 0.05 -6.15 3.92
C LEU A 34 0.00 -6.23 5.45
N THR A 35 1.04 -5.73 6.11
CA THR A 35 1.14 -5.73 7.58
C THR A 35 1.63 -4.38 8.09
N GLY A 36 1.24 -4.02 9.31
CA GLY A 36 1.66 -2.76 9.93
C GLY A 36 1.10 -1.50 9.26
N ALA A 37 -0.04 -1.59 8.59
CA ALA A 37 -0.75 -0.45 8.03
C ALA A 37 -1.66 0.22 9.09
N ILE A 38 -1.86 1.53 8.96
CA ILE A 38 -2.84 2.31 9.76
C ILE A 38 -3.82 2.94 8.78
N GLY A 39 -5.06 2.45 8.82
CA GLY A 39 -6.13 2.77 7.86
C GLY A 39 -6.64 1.52 7.16
N SER A 40 -7.46 1.71 6.13
CA SER A 40 -7.96 0.62 5.28
C SER A 40 -7.30 0.69 3.91
N VAL A 41 -7.05 -0.47 3.30
CA VAL A 41 -6.61 -0.53 1.90
C VAL A 41 -7.72 0.02 1.01
N ARG A 42 -7.36 1.00 0.17
CA ARG A 42 -8.25 1.54 -0.86
C ARG A 42 -8.17 0.76 -2.15
N GLN A 43 -6.94 0.45 -2.56
CA GLN A 43 -6.65 -0.21 -3.83
C GLN A 43 -5.26 -0.82 -3.79
N TRP A 44 -5.07 -1.84 -4.62
CA TRP A 44 -3.76 -2.39 -4.93
C TRP A 44 -3.30 -1.83 -6.26
N GLU A 45 -1.99 -1.72 -6.41
CA GLU A 45 -1.40 -1.28 -7.66
C GLU A 45 -0.25 -2.19 -8.04
N HIS A 46 -0.14 -2.46 -9.33
CA HIS A 46 0.95 -3.24 -9.89
C HIS A 46 1.65 -2.54 -11.05
N SER A 47 2.93 -2.82 -11.23
CA SER A 47 3.75 -2.23 -12.30
C SER A 47 4.65 -3.28 -12.94
N THR A 48 4.58 -3.38 -14.26
CA THR A 48 5.43 -4.27 -15.08
C THR A 48 6.63 -3.55 -15.69
N ASN A 49 6.80 -2.26 -15.38
CA ASN A 49 7.86 -1.37 -15.87
C ASN A 49 8.58 -0.65 -14.72
N ALA A 50 8.92 -1.40 -13.66
CA ALA A 50 9.73 -0.93 -12.54
C ALA A 50 9.22 0.37 -11.87
N GLY A 51 7.90 0.55 -11.81
CA GLY A 51 7.27 1.66 -11.10
C GLY A 51 7.07 2.93 -11.93
N GLU A 52 7.42 2.92 -13.23
CA GLU A 52 7.14 4.04 -14.14
C GLU A 52 5.63 4.22 -14.39
N ARG A 53 4.88 3.12 -14.49
CA ARG A 53 3.43 3.11 -14.62
C ARG A 53 2.81 2.09 -13.66
N TRP A 54 1.82 2.53 -12.91
CA TRP A 54 1.03 1.70 -12.02
C TRP A 54 -0.35 1.45 -12.62
N GLN A 55 -0.76 0.18 -12.63
CA GLN A 55 -2.11 -0.24 -12.94
C GLN A 55 -2.84 -0.46 -11.63
N VAL A 56 -4.05 0.07 -11.53
CA VAL A 56 -4.87 0.05 -10.33
C VAL A 56 -5.77 -1.19 -10.37
N GLU A 57 -5.84 -1.87 -9.23
CA GLU A 57 -6.75 -2.96 -8.93
C GLU A 57 -7.66 -2.56 -7.77
N ASP A 58 -8.97 -2.56 -7.99
CA ASP A 58 -9.98 -2.19 -6.99
C ASP A 58 -10.19 -3.33 -5.98
N SER A 59 -9.15 -3.58 -5.19
CA SER A 59 -9.14 -4.55 -4.10
C SER A 59 -8.83 -3.82 -2.80
N GLN A 60 -9.66 -4.05 -1.79
CA GLN A 60 -9.61 -3.36 -0.50
C GLN A 60 -9.22 -4.30 0.65
N THR A 61 -8.70 -5.48 0.31
CA THR A 61 -8.26 -6.48 1.29
C THR A 61 -6.79 -6.29 1.66
N ASP A 62 -6.41 -6.63 2.89
CA ASP A 62 -5.02 -6.61 3.35
C ASP A 62 -4.16 -7.69 2.67
N THR A 63 -4.79 -8.60 1.94
CA THR A 63 -4.11 -9.60 1.11
C THR A 63 -4.52 -9.42 -0.34
N TRP A 64 -3.59 -9.64 -1.26
CA TRP A 64 -3.88 -9.63 -2.68
C TRP A 64 -3.27 -10.84 -3.36
N THR A 65 -4.08 -11.54 -4.16
CA THR A 65 -3.66 -12.73 -4.90
C THR A 65 -3.34 -12.34 -6.32
N PHE A 66 -2.15 -12.72 -6.78
CA PHE A 66 -1.75 -12.58 -8.16
C PHE A 66 -1.61 -13.95 -8.82
N ASP A 67 -1.96 -14.03 -10.09
CA ASP A 67 -1.83 -15.23 -10.91
C ASP A 67 -1.28 -14.91 -12.29
N LYS A 68 -0.70 -15.93 -12.94
CA LYS A 68 -0.21 -15.87 -14.32
C LYS A 68 0.80 -14.75 -14.59
N LEU A 69 1.72 -14.49 -13.65
CA LEU A 69 2.83 -13.56 -13.87
C LEU A 69 3.72 -14.05 -15.02
N THR A 70 3.84 -13.24 -16.06
CA THR A 70 4.71 -13.50 -17.23
C THR A 70 5.94 -12.61 -17.28
N ARG A 71 6.00 -11.58 -16.41
CA ARG A 71 7.09 -10.60 -16.31
C ARG A 71 7.29 -10.19 -14.87
N THR A 72 8.50 -9.70 -14.56
CA THR A 72 8.79 -9.10 -13.25
C THR A 72 7.83 -7.96 -12.98
N THR A 73 7.10 -8.07 -11.86
CA THR A 73 6.05 -7.13 -11.50
C THR A 73 6.26 -6.63 -10.09
N GLN A 74 6.11 -5.32 -9.92
CA GLN A 74 6.15 -4.65 -8.64
C GLN A 74 4.73 -4.39 -8.14
N PHE A 75 4.56 -4.43 -6.83
CA PHE A 75 3.27 -4.27 -6.17
C PHE A 75 3.37 -3.28 -5.04
N ARG A 76 2.30 -2.51 -4.84
CA ARG A 76 2.10 -1.65 -3.67
C ARG A 76 0.61 -1.56 -3.33
N ALA A 77 0.29 -1.35 -2.06
CA ALA A 77 -1.06 -1.06 -1.61
C ALA A 77 -1.18 0.42 -1.27
N GLU A 78 -2.32 1.04 -1.57
CA GLU A 78 -2.66 2.38 -1.11
C GLU A 78 -3.60 2.27 0.10
N VAL A 79 -3.18 2.85 1.23
CA VAL A 79 -3.92 2.80 2.50
C VAL A 79 -4.39 4.21 2.86
N GLN A 80 -5.62 4.33 3.35
CA GLN A 80 -6.10 5.58 3.89
C GLN A 80 -6.79 5.39 5.24
N ASN A 81 -6.42 6.24 6.20
CA ASN A 81 -7.09 6.32 7.50
C ASN A 81 -8.10 7.48 7.53
N GLY A 82 -9.36 7.18 7.26
CA GLY A 82 -10.45 8.16 7.33
C GLY A 82 -10.20 9.38 6.42
N PRO A 83 -10.24 10.63 6.94
CA PRO A 83 -10.05 11.84 6.14
C PRO A 83 -8.58 12.16 5.84
N CYS A 84 -7.62 11.44 6.42
CA CYS A 84 -6.20 11.69 6.20
C CYS A 84 -5.81 11.41 4.74
N ALA A 85 -4.74 12.04 4.25
CA ALA A 85 -4.19 11.73 2.93
C ALA A 85 -3.79 10.24 2.84
N PRO A 86 -3.94 9.61 1.67
CA PRO A 86 -3.51 8.22 1.49
C PRO A 86 -1.99 8.07 1.59
N ALA A 87 -1.54 6.86 1.96
CA ALA A 87 -0.15 6.49 2.05
C ALA A 87 0.07 5.15 1.34
N TYR A 88 1.16 5.04 0.56
CA TYR A 88 1.53 3.81 -0.11
C TYR A 88 2.36 2.90 0.80
N SER A 89 2.17 1.59 0.66
CA SER A 89 3.01 0.56 1.28
C SER A 89 4.43 0.56 0.71
N SER A 90 5.32 -0.20 1.36
CA SER A 90 6.57 -0.62 0.72
C SER A 90 6.30 -1.33 -0.61
N THR A 91 7.13 -1.10 -1.62
CA THR A 91 7.04 -1.83 -2.89
C THR A 91 7.59 -3.25 -2.76
N TRP A 92 6.85 -4.24 -3.25
CA TRP A 92 7.28 -5.64 -3.32
C TRP A 92 7.50 -6.08 -4.77
N THR A 93 8.63 -6.71 -5.09
CA THR A 93 8.95 -7.17 -6.46
C THR A 93 8.87 -8.69 -6.54
N VAL A 94 8.14 -9.20 -7.53
CA VAL A 94 8.04 -10.64 -7.82
C VAL A 94 8.50 -10.90 -9.24
N ALA A 95 9.42 -11.86 -9.41
CA ALA A 95 9.81 -12.38 -10.71
C ALA A 95 9.00 -13.66 -11.05
N PRO A 96 8.71 -13.94 -12.33
CA PRO A 96 8.21 -15.25 -12.74
C PRO A 96 9.24 -16.34 -12.39
N ASN A 97 8.76 -17.54 -12.07
CA ASN A 97 9.59 -18.72 -11.84
C ASN A 97 9.90 -19.49 -13.13
#